data_AF-A0A0F9E016-F1
#
_entry.id   AF-A0A0F9E016-F1
#
_cell.length_a   1.000
_cell.length_b   1.000
_cell.length_c   1.000
_cell.angle_alpha   90.00
_cell.angle_beta   90.00
_cell.angle_gamma   90.00
#
_symmetry.space_group_name_H-M   'P 1'
#
loop_
_entity.id
_entity.type
_entity.pdbx_description
1 polymer ?
#
loop_
_entity_poly.entity_id
_entity_poly.type
_entity_poly.pdbx_seq_one_letter_code
_entity_poly.pdbx_strand_id
1 'polypeptide(L)' 'MTTAPSTLPLTFSAEGATARESGAPIVALESTIITHGMPYPQNLEVARQVEQDIRD' A
#
# COMPACT_ATOMS: atom_id res chain seq x y z
N MET A 1 -14.48 17.89 22.45
CA MET A 1 -13.58 16.76 22.79
C MET A 1 -12.90 16.32 21.50
N THR A 2 -11.67 16.78 21.26
CA THR A 2 -10.89 16.37 20.08
C THR A 2 -10.04 15.18 20.49
N THR A 3 -10.45 13.98 20.11
CA THR A 3 -9.65 12.77 20.31
C THR A 3 -8.42 12.88 19.43
N ALA A 4 -7.23 12.97 20.03
CA ALA A 4 -5.98 12.86 19.27
C ALA A 4 -5.94 11.49 18.57
N PRO A 5 -5.50 11.40 17.31
CA PRO A 5 -5.44 10.13 16.61
C PRO A 5 -4.51 9.18 17.35
N SER A 6 -5.00 7.98 17.67
CA SER A 6 -4.18 6.92 18.24
C SER A 6 -3.18 6.47 17.19
N THR A 7 -1.91 6.83 17.36
CA THR A 7 -0.83 6.45 16.44
C THR A 7 -0.45 4.99 16.71
N LEU A 8 -0.97 4.09 15.88
CA LEU A 8 -0.40 2.74 15.77
C LEU A 8 1.05 2.85 15.27
N PRO A 9 1.97 1.99 15.73
CA PRO A 9 3.32 1.95 15.20
C PRO A 9 3.28 1.43 13.75
N LEU A 10 3.31 2.34 12.78
CA LEU A 10 3.33 2.04 11.35
C LEU A 10 4.75 2.23 10.81
N THR A 11 5.22 1.25 10.05
CA THR A 11 6.46 1.35 9.29
C THR A 11 6.11 1.62 7.84
N PHE A 12 6.60 2.75 7.30
CA PHE A 12 6.44 3.11 5.89
C PHE A 12 7.71 2.81 5.12
N SER A 13 7.57 2.49 3.83
CA SER A 13 8.71 2.51 2.89
C SER A 13 9.19 3.95 2.68
N ALA A 14 10.38 4.11 2.09
CA ALA A 14 10.90 5.44 1.74
C ALA A 14 9.92 6.22 0.84
N GLU A 15 9.39 5.57 -0.22
CA GLU A 15 8.40 6.15 -1.13
C GLU A 15 7.11 6.56 -0.38
N GLY A 16 6.59 5.69 0.49
CA GLY A 16 5.38 5.98 1.27
C GLY A 16 5.55 7.09 2.29
N ALA A 17 6.72 7.21 2.92
CA ALA A 17 7.05 8.32 3.81
C ALA A 17 7.09 9.65 3.05
N THR A 18 7.78 9.69 1.90
CA THR A 18 7.84 10.88 1.04
C THR A 18 6.46 11.29 0.51
N ALA A 19 5.64 10.34 0.07
CA ALA A 19 4.27 10.61 -0.38
C ALA A 19 3.43 11.22 0.76
N ARG A 20 3.58 10.70 1.98
CA ARG A 20 2.84 11.21 3.14
C ARG A 20 3.28 12.61 3.56
N GLU A 21 4.59 12.88 3.57
CA GLU A 21 5.14 14.20 3.90
C GLU A 21 4.76 15.27 2.88
N SER A 22 4.69 14.90 1.60
CA SER A 22 4.27 15.79 0.51
C SER A 22 2.75 15.93 0.39
N GLY A 23 1.97 15.18 1.16
CA GLY A 23 0.51 15.13 1.04
C GLY A 23 0.03 14.54 -0.30
N ALA A 24 0.88 13.73 -0.95
CA ALA A 24 0.53 13.06 -2.19
C ALA A 24 -0.55 11.99 -1.96
N PRO A 25 -1.35 11.65 -3.00
CA PRO A 25 -2.30 10.55 -2.93
C PRO A 25 -1.59 9.23 -2.62
N ILE A 26 -2.16 8.43 -1.71
CA ILE A 26 -1.66 7.11 -1.34
C ILE A 26 -2.78 6.10 -1.47
N VAL A 27 -2.53 5.00 -2.18
CA VAL A 27 -3.44 3.86 -2.31
C VAL A 27 -2.86 2.68 -1.53
N ALA A 28 -3.63 2.11 -0.61
CA ALA A 28 -3.26 0.90 0.11
C ALA A 28 -3.75 -0.34 -0.65
N LEU A 29 -2.87 -1.32 -0.84
CA LEU A 29 -3.20 -2.61 -1.45
C LEU A 29 -3.24 -3.74 -0.40
N GLU A 30 -4.18 -4.66 -0.56
CA GLU A 30 -4.35 -5.79 0.34
C GLU A 30 -3.41 -6.96 0.00
N SER A 31 -2.78 -7.57 1.01
CA SER A 31 -1.86 -8.70 0.84
C SER A 31 -2.53 -10.08 0.80
N THR A 32 -3.77 -10.24 1.31
CA THR A 32 -4.45 -11.54 1.35
C THR A 32 -4.81 -12.03 -0.06
N ILE A 33 -5.32 -11.15 -0.92
CA ILE A 33 -5.61 -11.47 -2.33
C ILE A 33 -4.36 -11.94 -3.07
N ILE A 34 -3.20 -11.36 -2.77
CA ILE A 34 -1.91 -11.76 -3.37
C ILE A 34 -1.52 -13.17 -2.89
N THR A 35 -1.63 -13.45 -1.61
CA THR A 35 -1.10 -14.71 -1.03
C THR A 35 -2.04 -15.91 -1.20
N HIS A 36 -3.35 -15.70 -1.12
CA HIS A 36 -4.34 -16.78 -1.11
C HIS A 36 -5.38 -16.68 -2.24
N GLY A 37 -5.48 -15.53 -2.90
CA GLY A 37 -6.47 -15.31 -3.97
C GLY A 37 -6.03 -15.80 -5.34
N MET A 38 -4.72 -16.00 -5.57
CA MET A 38 -4.16 -16.35 -6.87
C MET A 38 -2.99 -17.34 -6.73
N PRO A 39 -2.83 -18.28 -7.67
CA PRO A 39 -1.68 -19.17 -7.66
C PRO A 39 -0.40 -18.42 -8.05
N TYR A 40 0.74 -18.91 -7.58
CA TYR A 40 2.04 -18.48 -8.10
C TYR A 40 2.20 -18.98 -9.56
N PRO A 41 2.77 -18.17 -10.48
CA PRO A 41 3.38 -16.84 -10.31
C PRO A 41 2.42 -15.65 -10.48
N GLN A 42 1.16 -15.92 -10.81
CA GLN A 42 0.17 -14.90 -11.19
C GLN A 42 -0.05 -13.87 -10.08
N ASN A 43 0.02 -14.30 -8.82
CA ASN A 43 -0.08 -13.38 -7.69
C ASN A 43 0.95 -12.24 -7.70
N LEU A 44 2.20 -12.54 -8.01
CA LEU A 44 3.27 -11.55 -8.05
C LEU A 44 3.16 -10.66 -9.29
N GLU A 45 2.71 -11.22 -10.41
CA GLU A 45 2.52 -10.47 -11.65
C GLU A 45 1.38 -9.46 -11.50
N VAL A 46 0.24 -9.89 -10.97
CA VAL A 46 -0.90 -9.01 -10.70
C VAL A 46 -0.55 -7.96 -9.65
N ALA A 47 0.16 -8.32 -8.58
CA ALA A 47 0.59 -7.35 -7.56
C ALA A 47 1.43 -6.21 -8.19
N ARG A 48 2.38 -6.56 -9.07
CA ARG A 48 3.22 -5.57 -9.76
C ARG A 48 2.44 -4.75 -10.79
N GLN A 49 1.51 -5.37 -11.52
CA GLN A 49 0.70 -4.66 -12.50
C GLN A 49 -0.18 -3.61 -11.82
N VAL A 50 -0.88 -3.98 -10.74
CA VAL A 50 -1.72 -3.04 -9.99
C VAL A 50 -0.89 -1.89 -9.39
N GLU A 51 0.31 -2.20 -8.90
CA GLU A 51 1.26 -1.19 -8.44
C GLU A 51 1.69 -0.21 -9.53
N GLN A 52 1.80 -0.66 -10.79
CA GLN A 52 2.12 0.20 -11.92
C GLN A 52 0.89 1.02 -12.34
N ASP A 53 -0.28 0.39 -12.41
CA ASP A 53 -1.55 1.04 -12.78
C ASP A 53 -1.91 2.21 -11.85
N ILE A 54 -1.44 2.19 -10.59
CA ILE A 54 -1.63 3.29 -9.62
C ILE A 54 -0.64 4.45 -9.85
N ARG A 55 0.54 4.15 -10.41
CA ARG A 55 1.59 5.14 -10.65
C ARG A 55 1.41 5.88 -11.98
N ASP A 56 0.76 5.25 -12.94
CA ASP A 56 0.40 5.83 -14.25
C ASP A 56 -0.80 6.80 -14.15
#